data_AF-A0A497MDY6-F1
#
_entry.id   AF-A0A497MDY6-F1
#
_cell.length_a   1.000
_cell.length_b   1.000
_cell.length_c   1.000
_cell.angle_alpha   90.00
_cell.angle_beta   90.00
_cell.angle_gamma   90.00
#
_symmetry.space_group_name_H-M   'P 1'
#
loop_
_entity.id
_entity.type
_entity.pdbx_description
1 polymer ?
#
loop_
_entity_poly.entity_id
_entity_poly.type
_entity_poly.pdbx_seq_one_letter_code
_entity_poly.pdbx_strand_id
1 'polypeptide(L)' 'MPHAGIVNIVEKALTVVGVEKVRAVIGGFHLVEASDERVKNTITALRRLGVKEVYTGHCTG' A
#
# COMPACT_ATOMS: atom_id res chain seq x y z
N MET A 1 2.02 -16.86 -1.49
CA MET A 1 1.13 -15.73 -1.84
C MET A 1 1.14 -14.68 -0.72
N PRO A 2 2.17 -13.81 -0.60
CA PRO A 2 2.22 -12.77 0.43
C PRO A 2 2.33 -11.38 -0.21
N HIS A 3 1.40 -11.01 -1.10
CA HIS A 3 1.30 -9.61 -1.51
C HIS A 3 0.68 -8.85 -0.35
N ALA A 4 1.43 -7.92 0.23
CA ALA A 4 0.98 -7.09 1.35
C ALA A 4 -0.42 -6.56 1.07
N GLY A 5 -1.37 -6.80 1.98
CA GLY A 5 -2.80 -6.56 1.74
C GLY A 5 -3.12 -5.19 1.15
N ILE A 6 -2.31 -4.17 1.45
CA ILE A 6 -2.47 -2.84 0.90
C ILE A 6 -2.25 -2.73 -0.62
N VAL A 7 -1.30 -3.46 -1.18
CA VAL A 7 -1.04 -3.44 -2.64
C VAL A 7 -2.27 -3.98 -3.38
N ASN A 8 -2.80 -5.10 -2.90
CA ASN A 8 -3.98 -5.72 -3.49
C ASN A 8 -5.23 -4.83 -3.35
N ILE A 9 -5.37 -4.10 -2.24
CA ILE A 9 -6.44 -3.11 -2.05
C ILE A 9 -6.31 -1.99 -3.08
N VAL A 10 -5.10 -1.46 -3.30
CA VAL A 10 -4.86 -0.40 -4.29
C VAL A 10 -5.15 -0.89 -5.71
N GLU A 11 -4.70 -2.09 -6.08
CA GLU A 11 -5.01 -2.69 -7.40
C GLU A 11 -6.51 -2.89 -7.61
N LYS A 12 -7.21 -3.39 -6.59
CA LYS A 12 -8.68 -3.53 -6.62
C LYS A 12 -9.35 -2.18 -6.77
N ALA A 13 -8.89 -1.15 -6.04
CA ALA A 13 -9.46 0.19 -6.09
C ALA A 13 -9.28 0.84 -7.47
N LEU A 14 -8.08 0.73 -8.07
CA LEU A 14 -7.82 1.18 -9.44
C LEU A 14 -8.80 0.52 -10.43
N THR A 15 -8.99 -0.78 -10.30
CA THR A 15 -9.89 -1.57 -11.17
C THR A 15 -11.36 -1.19 -11.00
N VAL A 16 -11.84 -1.05 -9.76
CA VAL A 16 -13.25 -0.75 -9.45
C VAL A 16 -13.62 0.68 -9.81
N VAL A 17 -12.72 1.64 -9.57
CA VAL A 17 -12.97 3.06 -9.80
C VAL A 17 -12.64 3.46 -11.25
N GLY A 18 -11.88 2.63 -11.99
CA GLY A 18 -11.50 2.90 -13.37
C GLY A 18 -10.49 4.05 -13.50
N VAL A 19 -9.68 4.28 -12.46
CA VAL A 19 -8.63 5.30 -12.45
C VAL A 19 -7.27 4.65 -12.59
N GLU A 20 -6.34 5.34 -13.25
CA GLU A 20 -5.01 4.78 -13.53
C GLU A 20 -4.01 4.98 -12.38
N LYS A 21 -4.29 5.90 -11.44
CA LYS A 21 -3.35 6.27 -10.38
C LYS A 21 -4.08 6.62 -9.09
N VAL A 22 -3.51 6.17 -7.96
CA VAL A 22 -3.90 6.61 -6.62
C VAL A 22 -2.96 7.72 -6.17
N ARG A 23 -3.48 8.86 -5.70
CA ARG A 23 -2.62 9.96 -5.20
C ARG A 23 -1.98 9.59 -3.87
N ALA A 24 -2.80 9.20 -2.90
CA ALA A 24 -2.38 8.92 -1.53
C ALA A 24 -3.09 7.69 -0.99
N VAL A 25 -2.39 6.92 -0.14
CA VAL A 25 -2.95 5.78 0.59
C VAL A 25 -2.82 6.06 2.08
N ILE A 26 -3.93 6.07 2.81
CA ILE A 26 -3.99 6.45 4.23
C ILE A 26 -4.59 5.28 5.02
N GLY A 27 -3.90 4.79 6.06
CA GLY A 27 -4.47 3.77 6.95
C GLY A 27 -3.46 2.96 7.78
N GLY A 28 -4.00 2.02 8.54
CA GLY A 28 -3.23 1.06 9.34
C GLY A 28 -2.75 -0.11 8.49
N PHE A 29 -1.50 -0.07 8.04
CA PHE A 29 -0.95 -1.12 7.18
C PHE A 29 -0.32 -2.29 7.94
N HIS A 30 -0.40 -2.28 9.28
CA HIS A 30 0.35 -3.18 10.18
C HIS A 30 1.82 -3.36 9.74
N LEU A 31 2.41 -2.31 9.17
CA LEU A 31 3.80 -2.33 8.67
C LEU A 31 4.81 -2.33 9.82
N VAL A 32 4.38 -1.99 11.03
CA VAL A 32 5.20 -2.01 12.25
C VAL A 32 5.61 -3.46 12.60
N GLU A 33 4.74 -4.43 12.35
CA GLU A 33 5.03 -5.86 12.56
C GLU A 33 5.55 -6.57 11.29
N ALA A 34 5.64 -5.84 10.17
CA ALA A 34 6.14 -6.40 8.92
C ALA A 34 7.66 -6.30 8.84
N SER A 35 8.33 -7.38 8.43
CA SER A 35 9.77 -7.38 8.19
C SER A 35 10.18 -6.29 7.19
N ASP A 36 11.36 -5.68 7.36
CA ASP A 36 11.93 -4.66 6.46
C ASP A 36 11.80 -5.00 4.97
N GLU A 37 12.02 -6.27 4.61
CA GLU A 37 11.90 -6.74 3.23
C GLU A 37 10.47 -6.59 2.69
N ARG A 38 9.46 -6.89 3.53
CA ARG A 38 8.05 -6.77 3.20
C ARG A 38 7.63 -5.30 3.08
N VAL A 39 8.18 -4.43 3.92
CA VAL A 39 7.99 -2.96 3.80
C VAL A 39 8.57 -2.47 2.47
N LYS A 40 9.81 -2.83 2.13
CA LYS A 40 10.46 -2.44 0.86
C LYS A 40 9.71 -2.94 -0.37
N ASN A 41 9.24 -4.19 -0.35
CA ASN A 41 8.44 -4.76 -1.44
C ASN A 41 7.10 -4.02 -1.60
N THR A 42 6.45 -3.67 -0.49
CA THR A 42 5.19 -2.89 -0.48
C THR A 42 5.40 -1.50 -1.08
N ILE A 43 6.42 -0.76 -0.63
CA ILE A 43 6.74 0.57 -1.16
C ILE A 43 7.04 0.51 -2.66
N THR A 44 7.81 -0.49 -3.09
CA THR A 44 8.16 -0.68 -4.51
C THR A 44 6.92 -0.93 -5.36
N ALA A 45 6.00 -1.78 -4.88
CA ALA A 45 4.75 -2.07 -5.56
C ALA A 45 3.84 -0.83 -5.63
N LEU A 46 3.66 -0.11 -4.51
CA LEU A 46 2.86 1.12 -4.48
C LEU A 46 3.41 2.20 -5.42
N ARG A 47 4.74 2.36 -5.51
CA ARG A 47 5.37 3.26 -6.48
C ARG A 47 5.08 2.86 -7.93
N ARG A 48 5.08 1.57 -8.25
CA ARG A 48 4.72 1.07 -9.60
C ARG A 48 3.26 1.36 -9.94
N LEU A 49 2.37 1.32 -8.95
CA LEU A 49 0.95 1.65 -9.08
C LEU A 49 0.67 3.16 -9.12
N GLY A 50 1.71 4.00 -9.12
CA GLY A 50 1.58 5.45 -9.22
C GLY A 50 1.17 6.15 -7.91
N VAL A 51 1.23 5.44 -6.77
CA VAL A 51 1.01 6.02 -5.44
C VAL A 51 2.12 7.02 -5.13
N LYS A 52 1.74 8.27 -4.85
CA LYS A 52 2.70 9.34 -4.53
C LYS A 52 2.95 9.46 -3.04
N GLU A 53 1.92 9.25 -2.23
CA GLU A 53 1.95 9.52 -0.79
C GLU A 53 1.38 8.33 -0.03
N VAL A 54 2.04 7.93 1.06
CA VAL A 54 1.58 6.85 1.93
C VAL A 54 1.59 7.38 3.35
N TYR A 55 0.41 7.53 3.93
CA TYR A 55 0.23 7.98 5.30
C TYR A 55 -0.20 6.81 6.15
N THR A 56 0.74 6.28 6.92
CA THR A 56 0.47 5.19 7.86
C THR A 56 0.21 5.81 9.23
N GLY A 57 -0.89 5.45 9.87
CA GLY A 57 -1.21 5.95 11.21
C GLY A 57 -2.37 5.16 11.77
N HIS A 58 -2.26 4.76 13.04
CA HIS A 58 -3.12 3.78 13.75
C HIS A 58 -2.77 2.33 13.36
N CYS A 59 -1.91 1.57 14.03
CA CYS A 59 -1.37 1.60 15.39
C CYS A 59 0.16 1.46 15.32
N THR A 60 0.91 2.52 15.62
CA THR A 60 2.29 2.39 16.09
C THR A 60 2.23 2.00 17.56
N GLY A 61 1.94 0.72 17.81
CA GLY A 61 2.10 0.07 19.11
C GLY A 61 3.17 -0.99 18.97
#